data_AF-A0A3N5Q0G5-F1
#
_entry.id   AF-A0A3N5Q0G5-F1
#
_cell.length_a   1.000
_cell.length_b   1.000
_cell.length_c   1.000
_cell.angle_alpha   90.00
_cell.angle_beta   90.00
_cell.angle_gamma   90.00
#
_symmetry.space_group_name_H-M   'P 1'
#
loop_
_entity.id
_entity.type
_entity.pdbx_description
1 polymer ?
#
loop_
_entity_poly.entity_id
_entity_poly.type
_entity_poly.pdbx_seq_one_letter_code
_entity_poly.pdbx_strand_id
1 'polypeptide(L)'
;MNEELNKEEVFSIQKFVSKDFVKNDYSSLIPNNDFERLEEFRKYLTEKMRDMLDKNYNLLINTLYRIDISEKKLAGLFSSKNKESIPEKLADLIIERQIEKINFRKRYREGNL
;
A
#
# COMPACT_ATOMS: atom_id res chain seq x y z
N MET A 1 12.56 7.81 14.36
CA MET A 1 13.76 7.76 13.50
C MET A 1 13.30 7.13 12.21
N ASN A 2 13.03 7.94 11.18
CA ASN A 2 12.61 7.42 9.89
C ASN A 2 13.89 6.98 9.19
N GLU A 3 14.26 5.71 9.35
CA GLU A 3 15.32 5.13 8.52
C GLU A 3 14.86 5.23 7.06
N GLU A 4 15.69 5.87 6.24
CA GLU A 4 15.46 5.96 4.81
C GLU A 4 15.53 4.54 4.23
N LEU A 5 14.43 4.06 3.65
CA LEU A 5 14.37 2.71 3.10
C LEU A 5 15.37 2.54 1.97
N ASN A 6 16.11 1.44 1.99
CA ASN A 6 17.03 1.11 0.90
C ASN A 6 16.29 0.57 -0.33
N LYS A 7 16.99 0.47 -1.47
CA LYS A 7 16.40 0.01 -2.74
C LYS A 7 15.75 -1.37 -2.64
N GLU A 8 16.36 -2.32 -1.92
CA GLU A 8 15.83 -3.68 -1.77
C GLU A 8 14.53 -3.69 -0.97
N GLU A 9 14.42 -2.83 0.04
CA GLU A 9 13.19 -2.64 0.81
C GLU A 9 12.09 -2.03 -0.04
N VAL A 10 12.42 -1.01 -0.84
CA VAL A 10 11.49 -0.37 -1.78
C VAL A 10 11.00 -1.37 -2.83
N PHE A 11 11.88 -2.21 -3.40
CA PHE A 11 11.47 -3.30 -4.30
C PHE A 11 10.61 -4.35 -3.60
N SER A 12 10.93 -4.69 -2.35
CA SER A 12 10.14 -5.64 -1.58
C SER A 12 8.72 -5.13 -1.34
N ILE A 13 8.57 -3.85 -1.00
CA ILE A 13 7.26 -3.21 -0.84
C ILE A 13 6.47 -3.27 -2.16
N GLN A 14 7.08 -2.86 -3.28
CA GLN A 14 6.43 -2.89 -4.60
C GLN A 14 5.94 -4.30 -4.96
N LYS A 15 6.76 -5.32 -4.71
CA LYS A 15 6.41 -6.71 -4.93
C LYS A 15 5.23 -7.16 -4.06
N PHE A 16 5.18 -6.76 -2.79
CA PHE A 16 4.07 -7.12 -1.91
C PHE A 16 2.77 -6.41 -2.29
N VAL A 17 2.83 -5.11 -2.58
CA VAL A 17 1.66 -4.38 -3.10
C VAL A 17 1.16 -5.01 -4.40
N SER A 18 2.05 -5.38 -5.32
CA SER A 18 1.64 -6.05 -6.55
C SER A 18 0.97 -7.40 -6.31
N LYS A 19 1.35 -8.14 -5.26
CA LYS A 19 0.70 -9.41 -4.92
C LYS A 19 -0.66 -9.22 -4.27
N ASP A 20 -0.80 -8.16 -3.49
CA ASP A 20 -2.03 -7.84 -2.79
C ASP A 20 -3.16 -7.42 -3.78
N PHE A 21 -2.79 -6.83 -4.91
CA PHE A 21 -3.68 -6.30 -5.94
C PHE A 21 -3.83 -7.23 -7.17
N VAL A 22 -3.54 -8.53 -7.01
CA VAL A 22 -3.74 -9.55 -8.05
C VAL A 22 -5.23 -9.77 -8.34
N LYS A 23 -5.56 -9.86 -9.62
CA LYS A 23 -6.86 -10.21 -10.18
C LYS A 23 -6.98 -11.71 -10.43
N ASN A 24 -8.19 -12.15 -10.78
CA ASN A 24 -8.50 -13.56 -11.09
C ASN A 24 -7.73 -14.11 -12.30
N ASP A 25 -7.29 -13.26 -13.23
CA ASP A 25 -6.49 -13.64 -14.40
C ASP A 25 -4.98 -13.64 -14.12
N TYR A 26 -4.59 -13.62 -12.85
CA TYR A 26 -3.20 -13.52 -12.37
C TYR A 26 -2.47 -12.22 -12.73
N SER A 27 -3.14 -11.26 -13.37
CA SER A 27 -2.60 -9.91 -13.57
C SER A 27 -2.77 -9.05 -12.32
N SER A 28 -1.91 -8.05 -12.08
CA SER A 28 -2.06 -7.12 -10.96
C SER A 28 -2.62 -5.77 -11.43
N LEU A 29 -3.52 -5.17 -10.64
CA LEU A 29 -3.95 -3.78 -10.82
C LEU A 29 -2.82 -2.77 -10.57
N ILE A 30 -1.87 -3.17 -9.73
CA ILE A 30 -0.65 -2.43 -9.41
C ILE A 30 0.52 -3.36 -9.78
N PRO A 31 0.98 -3.39 -11.04
CA PRO A 31 2.11 -4.23 -11.41
C PRO A 31 3.34 -3.89 -10.56
N ASN A 32 4.22 -4.87 -10.40
CA ASN A 32 5.55 -4.60 -9.86
C ASN A 32 6.26 -3.65 -10.82
N ASN A 33 6.70 -2.52 -10.29
CA ASN A 33 7.55 -1.59 -11.01
C ASN A 33 8.94 -1.66 -10.34
N ASP A 34 9.96 -1.16 -11.02
CA ASP A 34 11.32 -1.13 -10.49
C ASP A 34 11.67 0.30 -10.04
N PHE A 35 10.80 0.92 -9.24
CA PHE A 35 11.11 2.23 -8.64
C PHE A 35 12.23 2.09 -7.61
N GLU A 36 13.22 2.97 -7.67
CA GLU A 36 14.36 2.93 -6.74
C GLU A 36 14.08 3.73 -5.45
N ARG A 37 13.16 4.70 -5.52
CA ARG A 37 12.84 5.61 -4.40
C ARG A 37 11.41 5.41 -3.94
N LEU A 38 11.21 5.41 -2.62
CA LEU A 38 9.88 5.28 -2.03
C LEU A 38 8.92 6.37 -2.52
N GLU A 39 9.40 7.61 -2.64
CA GLU A 39 8.60 8.74 -3.11
C GLU A 39 8.08 8.57 -4.54
N GLU A 40 8.85 7.91 -5.42
CA GLU A 40 8.41 7.63 -6.79
C GLU A 40 7.29 6.59 -6.78
N PHE A 41 7.47 5.52 -6.00
CA PHE A 41 6.45 4.50 -5.84
C PHE A 41 5.18 5.06 -5.18
N ARG A 42 5.32 5.92 -4.16
CA ARG A 42 4.22 6.60 -3.47
C ARG A 42 3.40 7.46 -4.43
N LYS A 43 4.06 8.25 -5.28
CA LYS A 43 3.39 9.06 -6.31
C LYS A 43 2.63 8.18 -7.30
N TYR A 44 3.27 7.11 -7.79
CA TYR A 44 2.62 6.14 -8.66
C TYR A 44 1.38 5.52 -8.00
N LEU A 45 1.51 5.10 -6.75
CA LEU A 45 0.42 4.48 -5.98
C LEU A 45 -0.72 5.45 -5.74
N THR A 46 -0.41 6.72 -5.47
CA THR A 46 -1.41 7.80 -5.30
C THR A 46 -2.29 7.95 -6.55
N GLU A 47 -1.68 7.96 -7.75
CA GLU A 47 -2.44 8.03 -9.00
C GLU A 47 -3.30 6.78 -9.21
N LYS A 48 -2.79 5.59 -8.85
CA LYS A 48 -3.59 4.35 -8.88
C LYS A 48 -4.75 4.37 -7.89
N MET A 49 -4.56 4.92 -6.70
CA MET A 49 -5.65 5.06 -5.73
C MET A 49 -6.72 6.03 -6.22
N ARG A 50 -6.32 7.14 -6.85
CA ARG A 50 -7.26 8.07 -7.50
C ARG A 50 -8.09 7.36 -8.58
N ASP A 51 -7.43 6.68 -9.51
CA ASP A 51 -8.10 5.91 -10.56
C ASP A 51 -9.06 4.85 -9.99
N MET A 52 -8.66 4.14 -8.93
CA MET A 52 -9.47 3.08 -8.34
C MET A 52 -10.64 3.62 -7.51
N LEU A 53 -10.49 4.76 -6.85
CA LEU A 53 -11.60 5.44 -6.17
C LEU A 53 -12.68 5.83 -7.17
N ASP A 54 -12.29 6.34 -8.33
CA ASP A 54 -13.23 6.81 -9.35
C ASP A 54 -13.87 5.67 -10.13
N LYS A 55 -13.09 4.64 -10.50
CA LYS A 55 -13.52 3.60 -11.46
C LYS A 55 -13.80 2.24 -10.83
N ASN A 56 -13.24 1.95 -9.66
CA ASN A 56 -13.20 0.60 -9.07
C ASN A 56 -13.37 0.59 -7.54
N TYR A 57 -14.20 1.48 -6.98
CA TYR A 57 -14.29 1.71 -5.53
C TYR A 57 -14.49 0.43 -4.70
N ASN A 58 -15.47 -0.41 -5.07
CA ASN A 58 -15.76 -1.64 -4.33
C ASN A 58 -14.56 -2.61 -4.32
N LEU A 59 -13.86 -2.71 -5.45
CA LEU A 59 -12.67 -3.56 -5.57
C LEU A 59 -11.51 -3.02 -4.73
N LEU A 60 -11.35 -1.70 -4.67
CA LEU A 60 -10.38 -1.05 -3.81
C LEU A 60 -10.64 -1.39 -2.34
N ILE A 61 -11.85 -1.11 -1.84
CA ILE A 61 -12.20 -1.37 -0.43
C ILE A 61 -12.01 -2.84 -0.05
N ASN A 62 -12.48 -3.77 -0.89
CA ASN A 62 -12.30 -5.21 -0.65
C ASN A 62 -10.82 -5.60 -0.59
N THR A 63 -9.98 -5.00 -1.44
CA THR A 63 -8.53 -5.24 -1.42
C THR A 63 -7.89 -4.69 -0.15
N LEU A 64 -8.23 -3.47 0.26
CA LEU A 64 -7.69 -2.83 1.47
C LEU A 64 -8.00 -3.65 2.74
N TYR A 65 -9.20 -4.24 2.83
CA TYR A 65 -9.55 -5.13 3.94
C TYR A 65 -8.73 -6.43 3.94
N ARG A 66 -8.48 -7.02 2.78
CA ARG A 66 -7.68 -8.26 2.66
C ARG A 66 -6.22 -8.08 3.07
N ILE A 67 -5.70 -6.85 3.04
CA ILE A 67 -4.32 -6.55 3.47
C ILE A 67 -4.24 -6.03 4.91
N ASP A 68 -5.32 -6.18 5.68
CA ASP A 68 -5.48 -5.76 7.07
C ASP A 68 -5.45 -4.24 7.32
N ILE A 69 -5.93 -3.44 6.36
CA ILE A 69 -6.26 -2.04 6.66
C ILE A 69 -7.67 -2.01 7.29
N SER A 70 -7.73 -1.74 8.60
CA SER A 70 -8.99 -1.80 9.37
C SER A 70 -10.06 -0.84 8.83
N GLU A 71 -11.32 -1.25 8.89
CA GLU A 71 -12.49 -0.40 8.61
C GLU A 71 -12.48 0.91 9.37
N LYS A 72 -12.05 0.91 10.64
CA LYS A 72 -11.91 2.14 11.43
C LYS A 72 -10.96 3.16 10.79
N LYS A 73 -9.80 2.72 10.27
CA LYS A 73 -8.83 3.57 9.56
C LYS A 73 -9.44 4.13 8.27
N LEU A 74 -10.13 3.29 7.49
CA LEU A 74 -10.78 3.72 6.24
C LEU A 74 -11.93 4.69 6.51
N ALA A 75 -12.81 4.41 7.47
CA ALA A 75 -13.92 5.27 7.84
C ALA A 75 -13.43 6.66 8.30
N GLY A 76 -12.38 6.70 9.12
CA GLY A 76 -11.72 7.95 9.53
C GLY A 76 -11.15 8.73 8.33
N LEU A 77 -10.53 8.02 7.38
CA LEU A 77 -10.00 8.62 6.16
C LEU A 77 -11.10 9.24 5.28
N PHE A 78 -12.16 8.47 4.99
CA PHE A 78 -13.27 8.91 4.13
C PHE A 78 -14.16 9.98 4.78
N SER A 79 -14.18 10.05 6.12
CA SER A 79 -14.88 11.10 6.86
C SER A 79 -14.09 12.41 6.92
N SER A 80 -12.84 12.43 6.44
CA SER A 80 -12.01 13.63 6.49
C SER A 80 -12.54 14.73 5.56
N LYS A 81 -12.46 15.99 6.01
CA LYS A 81 -12.96 17.15 5.25
C LYS A 81 -12.20 17.37 3.93
N ASN A 82 -10.92 17.01 3.90
CA ASN A 82 -10.09 17.13 2.71
C ASN A 82 -10.10 15.83 1.90
N LYS A 83 -11.11 15.69 1.04
CA LYS A 83 -11.25 14.52 0.17
C LYS A 83 -10.18 14.42 -0.91
N GLU A 84 -9.60 15.54 -1.33
CA GLU A 84 -8.52 15.57 -2.34
C GLU A 84 -7.26 14.85 -1.86
N SER A 85 -7.03 14.81 -0.54
CA SER A 85 -5.92 14.08 0.08
C SER A 85 -6.15 12.58 0.26
N ILE A 86 -7.34 12.06 -0.05
CA ILE A 86 -7.66 10.64 0.19
C ILE A 86 -6.78 9.68 -0.62
N PRO A 87 -6.55 9.88 -1.94
CA PRO A 87 -5.69 8.99 -2.72
C PRO A 87 -4.28 8.88 -2.14
N GLU A 88 -3.73 10.02 -1.72
CA GLU A 88 -2.39 10.12 -1.14
C GLU A 88 -2.32 9.35 0.19
N LYS A 89 -3.28 9.58 1.09
CA LYS A 89 -3.34 8.88 2.38
C LYS A 89 -3.60 7.37 2.23
N LEU A 90 -4.32 6.95 1.19
CA LEU A 90 -4.46 5.52 0.89
C LEU A 90 -3.12 4.91 0.46
N ALA A 91 -2.35 5.61 -0.37
CA ALA A 91 -1.02 5.16 -0.76
C ALA A 91 -0.12 4.99 0.47
N ASP A 92 -0.16 5.96 1.40
CA ASP A 92 0.58 5.90 2.66
C ASP A 92 0.16 4.71 3.52
N LEU A 93 -1.14 4.51 3.73
CA LEU A 93 -1.65 3.37 4.52
C LEU A 93 -1.21 2.02 3.95
N ILE A 94 -1.22 1.86 2.63
CA ILE A 94 -0.77 0.63 1.97
C ILE A 94 0.73 0.42 2.19
N ILE A 95 1.54 1.46 1.99
CA ILE A 95 3.00 1.40 2.15
C ILE A 95 3.36 1.08 3.60
N GLU A 96 2.80 1.82 4.56
CA GLU A 96 2.97 1.60 6.00
C GLU A 96 2.65 0.15 6.37
N ARG A 97 1.52 -0.38 5.86
CA ARG A 97 1.13 -1.75 6.13
C ARG A 97 2.14 -2.77 5.61
N GLN A 98 2.75 -2.54 4.45
CA GLN A 98 3.80 -3.45 3.95
C GLN A 98 5.09 -3.35 4.76
N ILE A 99 5.48 -2.14 5.19
CA ILE A 99 6.62 -1.92 6.08
C ILE A 99 6.41 -2.66 7.40
N GLU A 100 5.23 -2.54 8.02
CA GLU A 100 4.87 -3.29 9.23
C GLU A 100 5.04 -4.81 9.03
N LYS A 101 4.53 -5.36 7.92
CA LYS A 101 4.66 -6.79 7.59
C LYS A 101 6.11 -7.21 7.37
N ILE A 102 6.94 -6.36 6.77
CA ILE A 102 8.37 -6.63 6.59
C ILE A 102 9.08 -6.65 7.95
N ASN A 103 8.88 -5.62 8.77
CA ASN A 103 9.48 -5.49 10.09
C ASN A 103 9.07 -6.63 11.03
N PHE A 104 7.78 -7.01 11.03
CA PHE A 104 7.29 -8.15 11.79
C PHE A 104 8.01 -9.44 11.39
N ARG A 105 8.16 -9.69 10.08
CA ARG A 105 8.87 -10.88 9.56
C ARG A 105 10.36 -10.86 9.91
N LYS A 106 11.00 -9.69 9.90
CA LYS A 106 12.39 -9.53 10.33
C LYS A 106 12.55 -9.89 11.82
N ARG A 107 11.74 -9.29 12.68
CA ARG A 107 11.73 -9.58 14.13
C ARG A 107 11.45 -11.05 14.43
N TYR A 108 10.50 -11.67 13.72
CA TYR A 108 10.21 -13.10 13.85
C TYR A 108 11.45 -13.97 13.58
N ARG A 109 12.18 -13.68 12.48
CA ARG A 109 13.38 -14.44 12.10
C ARG A 109 14.53 -14.27 13.08
N GLU A 110 14.65 -13.08 13.67
CA GLU A 110 15.70 -12.76 14.65
C GLU A 110 15.38 -13.27 16.07
N GLY A 111 14.18 -13.83 16.30
CA GLY A 111 13.75 -14.26 17.63
C GLY A 111 13.39 -13.09 18.57
N ASN A 112 13.17 -11.89 18.03
CA ASN A 112 12.93 -10.63 18.75
C ASN A 112 11.43 -10.26 18.82
N LEU A 113 10.55 -11.27 18.92
CA LEU A 113 9.09 -11.08 18.99
C LEU A 113 8.58 -11.08 20.43
#